data_AF-T0ZKR5-F1
#
_entry.id   AF-T0ZKR5-F1
#
_cell.length_a   1.000
_cell.length_b   1.000
_cell.length_c   1.000
_cell.angle_alpha   90.00
_cell.angle_beta   90.00
_cell.angle_gamma   90.00
#
_symmetry.space_group_name_H-M   'P 1'
#
loop_
_entity.id
_entity.type
_entity.pdbx_description
1 polymer ?
#
loop_
_entity_poly.entity_id
_entity_poly.type
_entity_poly.pdbx_seq_one_letter_code
_entity_poly.pdbx_strand_id
1 'polypeptide(L)'
;MTGHPIDVALTYASEQGVYVGGVNEELLRSGVITFYAPFELDTLWGEDLVPYLDRVFREWATLCVMFISKEYVAKAWPSLER
;
A
#
# COMPACT_ATOMS: atom_id res chain seq x y z
N MET A 1 19.42 -8.70 -4.35
CA MET A 1 18.03 -9.11 -4.13
C MET A 1 17.83 -9.14 -2.64
N THR A 2 17.00 -8.23 -2.12
CA THR A 2 16.58 -8.29 -0.72
C THR A 2 15.84 -9.61 -0.51
N GLY A 3 15.91 -10.21 0.68
CA GLY A 3 15.22 -11.48 0.96
C GLY A 3 13.69 -11.35 1.03
N HIS A 4 13.13 -10.24 0.57
CA HIS A 4 11.74 -9.84 0.70
C HIS A 4 11.02 -10.01 -0.64
N PRO A 5 9.81 -10.58 -0.67
CA PRO A 5 9.06 -10.81 -1.90
C PRO A 5 8.52 -9.54 -2.56
N ILE A 6 8.44 -8.41 -1.83
CA ILE A 6 7.96 -7.12 -2.34
C ILE A 6 9.10 -6.09 -2.21
N ASP A 7 9.39 -5.37 -3.28
CA ASP A 7 10.34 -4.26 -3.24
C ASP A 7 9.72 -3.04 -2.57
N VAL A 8 8.50 -2.67 -2.99
CA VAL A 8 7.82 -1.45 -2.51
C VAL A 8 6.35 -1.69 -2.23
N ALA A 9 5.90 -1.41 -1.00
CA ALA A 9 4.48 -1.31 -0.67
C ALA A 9 4.01 0.14 -0.72
N LEU A 10 2.92 0.39 -1.46
CA LEU A 10 2.33 1.72 -1.64
C LEU A 10 1.15 1.91 -0.67
N THR A 11 1.19 2.96 0.14
CA THR A 11 0.07 3.34 1.03
C THR A 11 -0.38 4.77 0.73
N TYR A 12 -1.70 4.95 0.61
CA TYR A 12 -2.31 6.18 0.15
C TYR A 12 -3.79 6.24 0.55
N ALA A 13 -4.38 7.43 0.50
CA ALA A 13 -5.82 7.60 0.69
C ALA A 13 -6.53 7.29 -0.61
N SER A 14 -7.65 6.57 -0.57
CA SER A 14 -8.40 6.13 -1.76
C SER A 14 -8.64 7.21 -2.82
N GLU A 15 -8.79 8.48 -2.41
CA GLU A 15 -8.94 9.65 -3.28
C GLU A 15 -7.77 9.87 -4.23
N GLN A 16 -6.58 9.38 -3.87
CA GLN A 16 -5.35 9.47 -4.65
C GLN A 16 -5.09 8.25 -5.53
N GLY A 17 -6.05 7.32 -5.63
CA GLY A 17 -5.89 6.06 -6.36
C GLY A 17 -5.48 6.23 -7.83
N VAL A 18 -6.00 7.24 -8.53
CA VAL A 18 -5.62 7.50 -9.94
C VAL A 18 -4.12 7.84 -10.05
N TYR A 19 -3.62 8.72 -9.18
CA TYR A 19 -2.22 9.13 -9.19
C TYR A 19 -1.31 7.97 -8.79
N VAL A 20 -1.65 7.27 -7.70
CA VAL A 20 -0.83 6.16 -7.19
C VAL A 20 -0.86 4.96 -8.13
N GLY A 21 -1.97 4.71 -8.82
CA GLY A 21 -2.08 3.71 -9.88
C GLY A 21 -1.10 3.99 -11.03
N GLY A 22 -0.99 5.24 -11.47
CA GLY A 22 0.00 5.63 -12.48
C GLY A 22 1.45 5.42 -12.01
N VAL A 23 1.76 5.77 -10.75
CA VAL A 23 3.09 5.50 -10.17
C VAL A 23 3.37 3.99 -10.11
N ASN A 24 2.37 3.20 -9.70
CA ASN A 24 2.48 1.75 -9.66
C ASN A 24 2.77 1.15 -11.04
N GLU A 25 2.09 1.60 -12.09
CA GLU A 25 2.34 1.14 -13.46
C GLU A 25 3.77 1.44 -13.92
N GLU A 26 4.29 2.64 -13.64
CA GLU A 26 5.67 3.00 -14.00
C GLU A 26 6.72 2.20 -13.22
N LEU A 27 6.46 1.90 -11.94
CA LEU A 27 7.31 1.02 -11.13
C LEU A 27 7.33 -0.41 -11.68
N LEU A 28 6.16 -0.96 -12.04
CA LEU A 28 6.06 -2.28 -12.66
C LEU A 28 6.78 -2.31 -14.02
N ARG A 29 6.63 -1.28 -14.86
CA ARG A 29 7.37 -1.15 -16.14
C ARG A 29 8.89 -1.10 -15.94
N SER A 30 9.34 -0.59 -14.79
CA SER A 30 10.75 -0.54 -14.41
C SER A 30 11.26 -1.85 -13.78
N GLY A 31 10.41 -2.87 -13.66
CA GLY A 31 10.76 -4.17 -13.09
C GLY A 31 10.76 -4.22 -11.56
N VAL A 32 10.13 -3.24 -10.89
CA VAL A 32 9.99 -3.21 -9.43
C VAL A 32 8.75 -4.02 -9.02
N ILE A 33 8.89 -4.89 -8.02
CA ILE A 33 7.78 -5.67 -7.47
C ILE A 33 7.04 -4.82 -6.44
N THR A 34 5.80 -4.43 -6.76
CA THR A 34 5.01 -3.55 -5.91
C THR A 34 3.84 -4.25 -5.23
N PHE A 35 3.49 -3.78 -4.03
CA PHE A 35 2.18 -4.02 -3.45
C PHE A 35 1.29 -2.78 -3.65
N TYR A 36 0.12 -3.00 -4.27
CA TYR A 36 -0.88 -1.98 -4.56
C TYR A 36 -2.28 -2.51 -4.25
N ALA A 37 -2.88 -1.99 -3.16
CA ALA A 37 -4.09 -2.55 -2.55
C ALA A 37 -5.27 -2.80 -3.51
N PRO A 38 -5.58 -1.93 -4.50
CA PRO A 38 -6.69 -2.20 -5.42
C PRO A 38 -6.53 -3.40 -6.33
N PHE A 39 -5.30 -3.82 -6.63
CA PHE A 39 -5.05 -5.03 -7.44
C PHE A 39 -5.22 -6.31 -6.62
N GLU A 40 -5.14 -6.19 -5.29
CA GLU A 40 -5.30 -7.31 -4.35
C GLU A 40 -6.74 -7.40 -3.80
N LEU A 41 -7.61 -6.43 -4.09
CA LEU A 41 -8.99 -6.38 -3.58
C LEU A 41 -9.82 -7.60 -4.00
N ASP A 42 -9.63 -8.14 -5.21
CA ASP A 42 -10.35 -9.35 -5.65
C ASP A 42 -9.84 -10.62 -4.95
N THR A 43 -8.59 -10.61 -4.47
CA THR A 43 -7.94 -11.73 -3.77
C THR A 43 -8.24 -11.73 -2.27
N LEU A 44 -8.60 -10.58 -1.70
CA LEU A 44 -8.81 -10.37 -0.25
C LEU A 44 -10.27 -10.58 0.21
N TRP A 45 -11.18 -10.99 -0.67
CA TRP A 45 -12.56 -11.34 -0.26
C TRP A 45 -12.56 -12.61 0.61
N GLY A 46 -12.65 -12.41 1.93
CA GLY A 46 -12.78 -13.48 2.92
C GLY A 46 -11.56 -13.66 3.84
N GLU A 47 -10.47 -12.92 3.63
CA GLU A 47 -9.35 -12.86 4.58
C GLU A 47 -9.50 -11.68 5.56
N ASP A 48 -8.91 -11.83 6.76
CA ASP A 48 -8.76 -10.71 7.68
C ASP A 48 -7.73 -9.73 7.09
N LEU A 49 -8.23 -8.60 6.62
CA LEU A 49 -7.44 -7.57 5.93
C LEU A 49 -6.32 -7.01 6.81
N VAL A 50 -6.54 -6.92 8.14
CA VAL A 50 -5.59 -6.26 9.04
C VAL A 50 -4.31 -7.09 9.22
N PRO A 51 -4.35 -8.40 9.56
CA PRO A 51 -3.17 -9.26 9.61
C PRO A 51 -2.43 -9.38 8.28
N TYR A 52 -3.15 -9.41 7.16
CA TYR A 52 -2.52 -9.47 5.84
C TYR A 52 -1.71 -8.19 5.55
N LEU A 53 -2.30 -7.02 5.77
CA LEU A 53 -1.60 -5.75 5.59
C LEU A 53 -0.41 -5.61 6.56
N ASP A 54 -0.53 -6.06 7.82
CA ASP A 54 0.59 -6.07 8.76
C ASP A 54 1.78 -6.88 8.21
N ARG A 55 1.53 -8.10 7.70
CA ARG A 55 2.58 -8.92 7.07
C ARG A 55 3.21 -8.25 5.86
N VAL A 56 2.39 -7.67 4.98
CA VAL A 56 2.87 -6.95 3.80
C VAL A 56 3.84 -5.84 4.19
N PHE A 57 3.43 -4.95 5.09
CA PHE A 57 4.22 -3.77 5.45
C PHE A 57 5.38 -4.08 6.40
N ARG A 58 5.30 -5.13 7.22
CA ARG A 58 6.29 -5.45 8.25
C ARG A 58 7.29 -6.53 7.85
N GLU A 59 6.88 -7.51 7.05
CA GLU A 59 7.67 -8.71 6.76
C GLU A 59 8.01 -8.85 5.28
N TRP A 60 7.10 -8.47 4.39
CA TRP A 60 7.24 -8.80 2.96
C TRP A 60 7.78 -7.65 2.11
N ALA A 61 7.55 -6.40 2.49
CA ALA A 61 8.03 -5.24 1.76
C ALA A 61 9.41 -4.81 2.23
N THR A 62 10.30 -4.52 1.28
CA THR A 62 11.59 -3.89 1.55
C THR A 62 11.41 -2.43 1.95
N LEU A 63 10.51 -1.72 1.26
CA LEU A 63 10.20 -0.31 1.50
C LEU A 63 8.69 -0.08 1.57
N CYS A 64 8.29 0.84 2.44
CA CYS A 64 6.95 1.42 2.44
C CYS A 64 7.02 2.85 1.93
N VAL A 65 6.31 3.15 0.83
CA VAL A 65 6.21 4.49 0.26
C VAL A 65 4.83 5.05 0.59
N MET A 66 4.83 6.12 1.39
CA MET A 66 3.63 6.79 1.86
C MET A 66 3.28 7.99 0.96
N PHE A 67 2.11 7.97 0.35
CA PHE A 67 1.57 9.10 -0.42
C PHE A 67 0.71 9.95 0.50
N ILE A 68 1.34 10.98 1.09
CA ILE A 68 0.69 11.86 2.05
C ILE A 68 -0.17 12.90 1.33
N SER A 69 -1.46 12.91 1.68
CA SER A 69 -2.45 13.90 1.23
C SER A 69 -3.31 14.39 2.40
N LYS A 70 -4.15 15.40 2.18
CA LYS A 70 -5.09 15.88 3.21
C LYS A 70 -6.06 14.77 3.67
N GLU A 71 -6.52 13.93 2.76
CA GLU A 71 -7.39 12.78 3.03
C GLU A 71 -6.65 11.67 3.76
N TYR A 72 -5.37 11.46 3.42
CA TYR A 72 -4.51 10.50 4.11
C TYR A 72 -4.38 10.89 5.58
N VAL A 73 -4.05 12.15 5.87
CA VAL A 73 -3.94 12.63 7.25
C VAL A 73 -5.27 12.54 7.98
N ALA A 74 -6.38 12.90 7.34
CA ALA A 74 -7.71 12.83 7.94
C ALA A 74 -8.17 11.39 8.26
N LYS A 75 -7.70 10.39 7.51
CA LYS A 75 -8.06 8.96 7.70
C LYS A 75 -7.04 8.18 8.54
N ALA A 76 -5.76 8.53 8.43
CA ALA A 76 -4.67 7.92 9.19
C ALA A 76 -4.71 8.32 10.66
N TRP A 77 -5.31 9.46 10.97
CA TRP A 77 -5.60 9.86 12.34
C TRP A 77 -6.98 9.34 12.74
N PRO A 78 -7.12 8.29 13.57
CA PRO A 78 -8.29 8.24 14.42
C PRO A 78 -8.22 9.52 15.25
N SER A 79 -9.28 10.33 15.23
CA SER A 79 -9.49 11.36 16.24
C SER A 79 -9.41 10.67 17.60
N LEU A 80 -8.21 10.70 18.19
CA LEU A 80 -7.98 10.41 19.59
C LEU A 80 -8.67 11.55 20.33
N GLU A 81 -9.99 11.45 20.45
CA GLU A 81 -10.78 12.38 21.23
C GLU A 81 -10.22 12.39 22.66
N ARG A 82 -9.98 13.61 23.13
CA ARG A 82 -9.49 13.95 24.46
C ARG A 82 -10.62 13.91 25.47
#